data_AF-A0A2G2CKJ5-F1
#
_entry.id   AF-A0A2G2CKJ5-F1
#
_cell.length_a   1.000
_cell.length_b   1.000
_cell.length_c   1.000
_cell.angle_alpha   90.00
_cell.angle_beta   90.00
_cell.angle_gamma   90.00
#
_symmetry.space_group_name_H-M   'P 1'
#
loop_
_entity.id
_entity.type
_entity.pdbx_description
1 polymer ?
#
loop_
_entity_poly.entity_id
_entity_poly.type
_entity_poly.pdbx_seq_one_letter_code
_entity_poly.pdbx_strand_id
1 'polypeptide(L)' 'MIRQCIYAKDLAVLTGKTKETCNGILRKIRKIKKKKKNSPITVYEAAEYLEIDVEIIQDVVRQMDYPLSKREAS' A
#
# COMPACT_ATOMS: atom_id res chain seq x y z
N MET A 1 12.76 -6.19 8.87
CA MET A 1 12.38 -4.76 8.70
C MET A 1 11.02 -4.73 8.01
N ILE A 2 10.04 -3.95 8.50
CA ILE A 2 8.70 -3.89 7.90
C ILE A 2 8.66 -2.74 6.88
N ARG A 3 8.23 -3.03 5.64
CA ARG A 3 8.05 -2.00 4.61
C ARG A 3 7.08 -0.89 5.08
N GLN A 4 7.49 0.36 4.95
CA GLN A 4 6.69 1.54 5.33
C GLN A 4 5.94 2.19 4.15
N CYS A 5 6.21 1.74 2.93
CA CYS A 5 5.56 2.22 1.71
C CYS A 5 4.38 1.31 1.35
N ILE A 6 3.40 1.81 0.61
CA ILE A 6 2.27 1.03 0.10
C ILE A 6 2.26 0.99 -1.44
N TYR A 7 1.86 -0.15 -1.99
CA TYR A 7 1.70 -0.39 -3.41
C TYR A 7 0.24 -0.72 -3.74
N ALA A 8 -0.09 -0.68 -5.04
CA ALA A 8 -1.45 -0.95 -5.50
C ALA A 8 -1.94 -2.36 -5.13
N LYS A 9 -1.02 -3.33 -5.03
CA LYS A 9 -1.34 -4.69 -4.57
C LYS A 9 -1.83 -4.72 -3.12
N ASP A 10 -1.25 -3.90 -2.24
CA ASP A 10 -1.62 -3.87 -0.82
C ASP A 10 -2.96 -3.18 -0.64
N LEU A 11 -3.17 -2.08 -1.38
CA LEU A 11 -4.47 -1.40 -1.43
C LEU A 11 -5.57 -2.28 -1.99
N ALA A 12 -5.25 -3.13 -2.97
CA ALA A 12 -6.23 -4.07 -3.52
C ALA A 12 -6.68 -5.08 -2.46
N VAL A 13 -5.75 -5.61 -1.66
CA VAL A 13 -6.09 -6.48 -0.52
C VAL A 13 -6.89 -5.73 0.54
N LEU A 14 -6.46 -4.52 0.91
CA LEU A 14 -7.10 -3.69 1.93
C LEU A 14 -8.53 -3.27 1.54
N THR A 15 -8.77 -2.93 0.27
CA THR A 15 -10.02 -2.29 -0.17
C THR A 15 -10.93 -3.19 -0.99
N GLY A 16 -10.48 -4.38 -1.39
CA GLY A 16 -11.19 -5.28 -2.31
C GLY A 16 -11.31 -4.76 -3.75
N LYS A 17 -10.65 -3.64 -4.09
CA LYS A 17 -10.73 -3.01 -5.41
C LYS A 17 -9.70 -3.60 -6.37
N THR A 18 -9.92 -3.40 -7.66
CA THR A 18 -8.94 -3.82 -8.68
C THR A 18 -7.65 -3.01 -8.58
N LYS A 19 -6.57 -3.55 -9.16
CA LYS A 19 -5.25 -2.88 -9.19
C LYS A 19 -5.30 -1.55 -9.91
N GLU A 20 -6.12 -1.41 -10.95
CA GLU A 20 -6.30 -0.19 -11.74
C GLU A 20 -6.91 0.92 -10.88
N THR A 21 -7.98 0.61 -10.14
CA THR A 21 -8.59 1.55 -9.20
C THR A 21 -7.61 1.96 -8.09
N CYS A 22 -6.84 1.00 -7.57
CA CYS A 22 -5.81 1.26 -6.56
C CYS A 22 -4.67 2.15 -7.08
N ASN A 23 -4.25 1.96 -8.34
CA ASN A 23 -3.29 2.86 -8.99
C ASN A 23 -3.85 4.29 -9.13
N GLY A 24 -5.15 4.40 -9.42
CA GLY A 24 -5.87 5.67 -9.39
C GLY A 24 -5.83 6.34 -8.00
N ILE A 25 -6.07 5.57 -6.93
CA ILE A 25 -5.97 6.05 -5.54
C ILE A 25 -4.56 6.56 -5.25
N LEU A 26 -3.52 5.77 -5.53
CA LEU A 26 -2.13 6.19 -5.30
C LEU A 26 -1.78 7.47 -6.07
N ARG A 27 -2.29 7.65 -7.29
CA ARG A 27 -2.10 8.88 -8.07
C ARG A 27 -2.79 10.08 -7.41
N LYS A 28 -4.00 9.90 -6.86
CA LYS A 28 -4.70 10.95 -6.11
C LYS A 28 -3.93 11.35 -4.86
N ILE A 29 -3.47 10.38 -4.07
CA ILE A 29 -2.65 10.64 -2.86
C ILE A 29 -1.40 11.44 -3.23
N ARG A 30 -0.65 11.02 -4.26
CA ARG A 30 0.54 11.78 -4.73
C ARG A 30 0.20 13.22 -5.10
N LYS A 31 -0.92 13.43 -5.79
CA LYS A 31 -1.36 14.78 -6.20
C LYS A 31 -1.69 15.66 -4.99
N ILE A 32 -2.43 15.13 -4.01
CA ILE A 32 -2.82 15.84 -2.78
C ILE A 32 -1.58 16.20 -1.96
N LYS A 33 -0.65 15.25 -1.80
CA LYS A 33 0.60 15.44 -1.06
C LYS A 33 1.68 16.20 -1.85
N LYS A 34 1.37 16.70 -3.05
CA LYS A 34 2.30 17.41 -3.96
C LYS A 34 3.61 16.64 -4.21
N LYS A 35 3.54 15.31 -4.23
CA LYS A 35 4.70 14.43 -4.47
C LYS A 35 5.02 14.33 -5.96
N LYS A 36 6.30 14.09 -6.29
CA LYS A 36 6.74 13.82 -7.66
C LYS A 36 6.09 12.54 -8.19
N LYS A 37 6.02 12.44 -9.53
CA LYS A 37 5.59 11.21 -10.21
C LYS A 37 6.46 10.05 -9.73
N ASN A 38 5.83 8.91 -9.43
CA ASN A 38 6.46 7.69 -8.93
C ASN A 38 7.08 7.76 -7.52
N SER A 39 6.99 8.89 -6.81
CA SER A 39 7.38 8.92 -5.41
C SER A 39 6.56 7.89 -4.59
N PRO A 40 7.19 7.23 -3.61
CA PRO A 40 6.51 6.27 -2.76
C PRO A 40 5.45 6.97 -1.91
N ILE A 41 4.37 6.24 -1.66
CA ILE A 41 3.32 6.61 -0.71
C ILE A 41 3.56 5.80 0.55
N THR A 42 3.57 6.45 1.72
CA THR A 42 3.73 5.76 3.00
C THR A 42 2.41 5.17 3.47
N VAL A 43 2.48 4.20 4.38
CA VAL A 43 1.28 3.66 5.05
C VAL A 43 0.48 4.75 5.76
N TYR A 44 1.16 5.76 6.33
CA TYR A 44 0.53 6.92 6.99
C TYR A 44 -0.26 7.80 6.01
N GLU A 45 0.30 8.08 4.84
CA GLU A 45 -0.38 8.89 3.83
C GLU A 45 -1.60 8.18 3.23
N ALA A 46 -1.53 6.85 3.13
CA ALA A 46 -2.66 6.05 2.71
C ALA A 46 -3.74 5.97 3.81
N ALA A 47 -3.34 5.82 5.07
CA ALA A 47 -4.23 5.83 6.23
C ALA A 47 -5.03 7.14 6.30
N GLU A 48 -4.33 8.27 6.19
CA GLU A 48 -4.94 9.61 6.16
C GLU A 48 -5.92 9.78 4.98
N TYR A 49 -5.56 9.28 3.80
CA TYR A 49 -6.42 9.43 2.62
C TYR A 49 -7.66 8.52 2.64
N LEU A 50 -7.53 7.32 3.21
CA LEU A 50 -8.60 6.33 3.25
C LEU A 50 -9.47 6.44 4.49
N GLU A 51 -9.06 7.25 5.47
CA GLU A 51 -9.69 7.34 6.79
C GLU A 51 -9.74 5.96 7.48
N ILE A 52 -8.65 5.21 7.35
CA ILE A 52 -8.45 3.89 7.94
C ILE A 52 -7.29 3.98 8.93
N ASP A 53 -7.38 3.26 10.04
CA ASP A 53 -6.29 3.16 11.00
C ASP A 53 -5.00 2.67 10.33
N VAL A 54 -3.89 3.35 10.62
CA VAL A 54 -2.58 2.99 10.09
C VAL A 54 -2.15 1.58 10.50
N GLU A 55 -2.59 1.11 11.66
CA GLU A 55 -2.28 -0.21 12.20
C GLU A 55 -2.84 -1.32 11.30
N ILE A 56 -4.07 -1.14 10.80
CA ILE A 56 -4.72 -2.06 9.86
C ILE A 56 -3.92 -2.14 8.55
N ILE A 57 -3.48 -0.99 8.04
CA ILE A 57 -2.69 -0.93 6.81
C ILE A 57 -1.32 -1.59 7.00
N GLN A 58 -0.68 -1.35 8.15
CA GLN A 58 0.60 -1.97 8.50
C GLN A 58 0.50 -3.49 8.59
N ASP A 59 -0.60 -4.03 9.13
CA ASP A 59 -0.82 -5.47 9.18
C ASP A 59 -0.99 -6.08 7.79
N VAL A 60 -1.73 -5.44 6.88
CA VAL A 60 -1.80 -5.88 5.47
C VAL A 60 -0.41 -5.89 4.83
N VAL A 61 0.34 -4.81 4.99
CA VAL A 61 1.69 -4.70 4.42
C VAL A 61 2.62 -5.77 4.99
N ARG A 62 2.55 -6.04 6.29
CA ARG A 62 3.32 -7.07 6.99
C ARG A 62 2.98 -8.47 6.47
N GLN A 63 1.70 -8.80 6.31
CA GLN A 63 1.25 -10.10 5.76
C GLN A 63 1.75 -10.31 4.33
N MET A 64 1.86 -9.23 3.55
CA MET A 64 2.36 -9.28 2.18
C MET A 64 3.89 -9.28 2.06
N ASP A 65 4.61 -8.90 3.12
CA ASP A 65 6.08 -8.96 3.23
C ASP A 65 6.57 -10.34 3.75
N TYR A 66 5.72 -11.07 4.46
CA TYR A 66 6.02 -12.39 5.01
C TYR A 66 5.85 -13.50 3.93
N PRO A 67 6.83 -14.39 3.73
CA PRO A 67 7.82 -14.17 2.68
C PRO A 67 7.57 -14.96 1.38
N LEU A 68 7.97 -14.32 0.27
CA LEU A 68 8.35 -14.95 -1.00
C LEU A 68 9.53 -15.95 -0.85
N SER A 69 10.13 -16.09 0.35
CA SER A 69 11.21 -17.05 0.66
C SER A 69 10.74 -18.48 0.97
N LYS A 70 9.42 -18.76 0.95
CA LYS A 70 8.88 -20.14 1.08
C LYS A 70 8.27 -20.71 -0.20
N ARG A 71 8.40 -20.02 -1.34
CA ARG A 71 7.95 -20.53 -2.65
C ARG A 71 9.04 -21.15 -3.51
N GLU A 72 10.32 -21.02 -3.12
CA GLU A 72 11.46 -21.62 -3.84
C GLU A 72 12.00 -22.90 -3.18
N ALA A 73 11.26 -23.49 -2.24
CA ALA A 73 11.67 -24.71 -1.50
C ALA A 73 10.57 -25.79 -1.50
N SER A 74 9.87 -25.96 -2.63
CA SER A 74 8.92 -27.06 -2.82
C SER A 74 8.97 -27.63 -4.21
#